data_AF-A0A550BT59-F1
#
_entry.id   AF-A0A550BT59-F1
#
_cell.length_a   1.000
_cell.length_b   1.000
_cell.length_c   1.000
_cell.angle_alpha   90.00
_cell.angle_beta   90.00
_cell.angle_gamma   90.00
#
_symmetry.space_group_name_H-M   'P 1'
#
loop_
_entity.id
_entity.type
_entity.pdbx_description
1 polymer ?
#
loop_
_entity_poly.entity_id
_entity_poly.type
_entity_poly.pdbx_seq_one_letter_code
_entity_poly.pdbx_strand_id
1 'polypeptide(L)'
;LPAHLAEHWSGYNIRRPFRAPTPLGAVVPRSFGYYVPTDAHDHDGYLSGILLMEDCGEQIKEEALNEDEQQECADMFLRFHQAGWVHKSAYPRNVVLQKGPLTAPPAERTMADPSFRVIDFGRSKEDKSSRAEDRWRESQDVLSLFGCGQYKKQVKRGDLFPGQ
;
A
#
# COMPACT_ATOMS: atom_id res chain seq x y z
N LEU A 1 10.37 -3.10 9.95
CA LEU A 1 8.98 -2.59 10.02
C LEU A 1 8.22 -3.38 11.08
N PRO A 2 7.18 -2.80 11.72
CA PRO A 2 6.33 -3.52 12.67
C PRO A 2 5.66 -4.76 12.03
N ALA A 3 5.68 -5.89 12.73
CA ALA A 3 5.17 -7.18 12.21
C ALA A 3 3.69 -7.12 11.79
N HIS A 4 2.86 -6.41 12.57
CA HIS A 4 1.42 -6.29 12.33
C HIS A 4 1.05 -5.67 10.97
N LEU A 5 1.98 -4.95 10.31
CA LEU A 5 1.75 -4.39 8.98
C LEU A 5 1.77 -5.47 7.87
N ALA A 6 2.41 -6.62 8.13
CA ALA A 6 2.47 -7.75 7.19
C ALA A 6 1.45 -8.86 7.53
N GLU A 7 0.68 -8.68 8.60
CA GLU A 7 -0.30 -9.68 9.05
C GLU A 7 -1.63 -9.54 8.31
N HIS A 8 -2.21 -10.69 7.93
CA HIS A 8 -3.49 -10.74 7.25
C HIS A 8 -4.63 -10.61 8.25
N TRP A 9 -5.05 -9.38 8.51
CA TRP A 9 -6.24 -9.11 9.30
C TRP A 9 -7.51 -9.21 8.44
N SER A 10 -8.59 -9.72 9.02
CA SER A 10 -9.93 -9.68 8.43
C SER A 10 -10.74 -8.52 9.00
N GLY A 11 -11.64 -7.95 8.20
CA GLY A 11 -12.56 -6.90 8.62
C GLY A 11 -12.24 -5.55 7.98
N TYR A 12 -12.83 -4.49 8.54
CA TYR A 12 -12.79 -3.15 7.97
C TYR A 12 -12.32 -2.11 8.99
N ASN A 13 -11.67 -1.07 8.50
CA ASN A 13 -11.32 0.12 9.27
C ASN A 13 -12.22 1.29 8.84
N ILE A 14 -12.65 2.10 9.81
CA ILE A 14 -13.30 3.38 9.55
C ILE A 14 -12.40 4.46 10.13
N ARG A 15 -11.71 5.18 9.25
CA ARG A 15 -10.80 6.26 9.64
C ARG A 15 -11.13 7.55 8.92
N ARG A 16 -10.87 8.68 9.56
CA ARG A 16 -10.82 9.97 8.86
C ARG A 16 -9.58 10.04 7.95
N PRO A 17 -9.68 10.67 6.76
CA PRO A 17 -10.81 11.45 6.26
C PRO A 17 -11.89 10.62 5.55
N PHE A 18 -11.73 9.30 5.48
CA PHE A 18 -12.70 8.42 4.83
C PHE A 18 -13.98 8.32 5.65
N ARG A 19 -15.11 8.15 4.95
CA ARG A 19 -16.42 7.92 5.57
C ARG A 19 -16.90 6.49 5.32
N ALA A 20 -16.50 5.91 4.20
CA ALA A 20 -16.71 4.51 3.89
C ALA A 20 -15.64 3.64 4.58
N PRO A 21 -15.98 2.40 4.96
CA PRO A 21 -15.00 1.43 5.47
C PRO A 21 -13.96 1.05 4.40
N THR A 22 -12.71 0.82 4.81
CA THR A 22 -11.65 0.21 3.97
C THR A 22 -11.26 -1.16 4.53
N PRO A 23 -10.89 -2.15 3.69
CA PRO A 23 -10.39 -3.44 4.19
C PRO A 23 -9.15 -3.29 5.08
N LEU A 24 -9.09 -4.04 6.19
CA LEU A 24 -7.99 -4.01 7.18
C LEU A 24 -6.77 -4.85 6.76
N GLY A 25 -6.75 -5.42 5.56
CA GLY A 25 -5.73 -6.36 5.08
C GLY A 25 -4.29 -5.86 5.21
N ALA A 26 -3.32 -6.78 5.10
CA ALA A 26 -1.89 -6.46 5.25
C ALA A 26 -1.45 -5.26 4.38
N VAL A 27 -0.67 -4.36 4.97
CA VAL A 27 -0.16 -3.14 4.33
C VAL A 27 1.09 -3.44 3.50
N VAL A 28 1.99 -4.26 4.04
CA VAL A 28 3.30 -4.54 3.44
C VAL A 28 3.45 -6.03 3.14
N PRO A 29 4.27 -6.43 2.15
CA PRO A 29 4.56 -7.83 1.87
C PRO A 29 5.14 -8.54 3.10
N ARG A 30 4.83 -9.82 3.24
CA ARG A 30 5.54 -10.67 4.19
C ARG A 30 6.99 -10.87 3.76
N SER A 31 7.93 -10.73 4.70
CA SER A 31 9.34 -11.09 4.51
C SER A 31 9.59 -12.52 4.98
N PHE A 32 10.29 -13.30 4.17
CA PHE A 32 10.66 -14.69 4.49
C PHE A 32 12.12 -14.84 4.91
N GLY A 33 12.97 -13.85 4.62
CA GLY A 33 14.37 -13.85 5.04
C GLY A 33 15.28 -13.03 4.14
N TYR A 34 16.48 -12.73 4.65
CA TYR A 34 17.56 -12.10 3.91
C TYR A 34 18.75 -13.06 3.89
N TYR A 35 19.19 -13.42 2.69
CA TYR A 35 20.22 -14.43 2.45
C TYR A 35 21.48 -13.75 1.89
N VAL A 36 22.63 -14.04 2.48
CA VAL A 36 23.92 -13.55 1.99
C VAL A 36 24.72 -14.77 1.51
N PRO A 37 25.16 -14.80 0.24
CA PRO A 37 25.98 -15.90 -0.26
C PRO A 37 27.30 -16.02 0.52
N THR A 38 27.63 -17.23 0.98
CA THR A 38 28.86 -17.51 1.74
C THR A 38 30.11 -17.44 0.87
N ASP A 39 29.99 -17.75 -0.42
CA ASP A 39 31.12 -17.88 -1.35
C ASP A 39 31.43 -16.55 -2.06
N ALA A 40 30.86 -15.43 -1.57
CA ALA A 40 31.11 -14.09 -2.07
C ALA A 40 32.57 -13.60 -1.88
N HIS A 41 33.43 -14.44 -1.30
CA HIS A 41 34.84 -14.16 -1.06
C HIS A 41 35.79 -14.75 -2.12
N ASP A 42 35.34 -15.68 -2.97
CA ASP A 42 36.22 -16.44 -3.90
C ASP A 42 36.13 -16.01 -5.38
N HIS A 43 35.19 -15.13 -5.73
CA HIS A 43 35.13 -14.48 -7.02
C HIS A 43 35.34 -12.98 -6.87
N ASP A 44 36.08 -12.35 -7.78
CA ASP A 44 36.40 -10.90 -7.84
C ASP A 44 35.17 -9.94 -7.92
N GLY A 45 33.97 -10.41 -7.58
CA GLY A 45 32.72 -9.66 -7.61
C GLY A 45 31.92 -9.80 -6.31
N TYR A 46 31.55 -8.66 -5.72
CA TYR A 46 30.61 -8.58 -4.61
C TYR A 46 29.24 -9.17 -5.01
N LEU A 47 28.83 -10.26 -4.38
CA LEU A 47 27.47 -10.80 -4.53
C LEU A 47 26.50 -10.02 -3.62
N SER A 48 25.45 -9.43 -4.20
CA SER A 48 24.42 -8.75 -3.42
C SER A 48 23.56 -9.75 -2.65
N GLY A 49 23.17 -9.41 -1.42
CA GLY A 49 22.23 -10.23 -0.66
C GLY A 49 20.86 -10.33 -1.33
N ILE A 50 20.18 -11.43 -1.08
CA ILE A 50 18.86 -11.76 -1.65
C ILE A 50 17.82 -11.58 -0.54
N LEU A 51 16.80 -10.75 -0.81
CA LEU A 51 15.65 -10.58 0.06
C LEU A 51 14.47 -11.38 -0.50
N LEU A 52 13.99 -12.38 0.24
CA LEU A 52 12.84 -13.19 -0.13
C LEU A 52 11.56 -12.61 0.47
N MET A 53 10.57 -12.31 -0.39
CA MET A 53 9.30 -11.68 0.00
C MET A 53 8.10 -12.35 -0.66
N GLU A 54 6.91 -12.09 -0.13
CA GLU A 54 5.62 -12.45 -0.71
C GLU A 54 5.49 -11.92 -2.15
N ASP A 55 5.05 -12.79 -3.07
CA ASP A 55 4.60 -12.36 -4.38
C ASP A 55 3.25 -11.65 -4.25
N CYS A 56 3.24 -10.37 -4.59
CA CYS A 56 2.10 -9.48 -4.40
C CYS A 56 1.49 -9.01 -5.73
N GLY A 57 1.91 -9.62 -6.85
CA GLY A 57 1.40 -9.32 -8.18
C GLY A 57 2.04 -8.08 -8.82
N GLU A 58 1.22 -7.30 -9.52
CA GLU A 58 1.69 -6.25 -10.44
C GLU A 58 1.43 -4.84 -9.90
N GLN A 59 2.24 -3.87 -10.33
CA GLN A 59 2.05 -2.46 -9.94
C GLN A 59 0.72 -1.92 -10.46
N ILE A 60 0.02 -1.15 -9.62
CA ILE A 60 -1.21 -0.46 -10.04
C ILE A 60 -0.88 0.60 -11.11
N LYS A 61 -1.84 0.83 -12.01
CA LYS A 61 -1.85 1.98 -12.92
C LYS A 61 -2.94 2.92 -12.43
N GLU A 62 -2.62 4.20 -12.24
CA GLU A 62 -3.51 5.17 -11.58
C GLU A 62 -4.88 5.26 -12.27
N GLU A 63 -4.90 5.17 -13.60
CA GLU A 63 -6.10 5.28 -14.43
C GLU A 63 -7.02 4.06 -14.32
N ALA A 64 -6.56 2.96 -13.70
CA ALA A 64 -7.29 1.71 -13.59
C ALA A 64 -8.07 1.57 -12.27
N LEU A 65 -7.85 2.45 -11.28
CA LEU A 65 -8.46 2.32 -9.95
C LEU A 65 -9.84 2.99 -9.86
N ASN A 66 -10.80 2.28 -9.30
CA ASN A 66 -12.08 2.86 -8.88
C ASN A 66 -11.96 3.63 -7.54
N GLU A 67 -13.04 4.30 -7.11
CA GLU A 67 -13.01 5.13 -5.89
C GLU A 67 -12.70 4.33 -4.61
N ASP A 68 -13.20 3.10 -4.48
CA ASP A 68 -12.98 2.26 -3.30
C ASP A 68 -11.53 1.75 -3.26
N GLU A 69 -10.98 1.38 -4.42
CA GLU A 69 -9.58 0.95 -4.56
C GLU A 69 -8.60 2.11 -4.31
N GLN A 70 -8.92 3.32 -4.79
CA GLN A 70 -8.15 4.53 -4.47
C GLN A 70 -8.14 4.77 -2.96
N GLN A 71 -9.30 4.60 -2.31
CA GLN A 71 -9.43 4.78 -0.87
C GLN A 71 -8.64 3.72 -0.09
N GLU A 72 -8.68 2.46 -0.50
CA GLU A 72 -7.91 1.37 0.11
C GLU A 72 -6.40 1.61 -0.05
N CYS A 73 -5.94 1.98 -1.25
CA CYS A 73 -4.54 2.29 -1.50
C CYS A 73 -4.04 3.45 -0.62
N ALA A 74 -4.84 4.51 -0.50
CA ALA A 74 -4.54 5.62 0.38
C ALA A 74 -4.51 5.19 1.85
N ASP A 75 -5.50 4.39 2.30
CA ASP A 75 -5.57 3.87 3.65
C ASP A 75 -4.33 3.07 4.06
N MET A 76 -3.77 2.26 3.15
CA MET A 76 -2.55 1.50 3.43
C MET A 76 -1.39 2.41 3.85
N PHE A 77 -1.13 3.50 3.12
CA PHE A 77 -0.11 4.48 3.52
C PHE A 77 -0.48 5.19 4.83
N LEU A 78 -1.75 5.52 5.04
CA LEU A 78 -2.18 6.13 6.31
C LEU A 78 -2.01 5.17 7.51
N ARG A 79 -2.21 3.86 7.33
CA ARG A 79 -1.92 2.83 8.34
C ARG A 79 -0.42 2.69 8.58
N PHE A 80 0.39 2.75 7.52
CA PHE A 80 1.85 2.81 7.63
C PHE A 80 2.31 4.04 8.45
N HIS A 81 1.71 5.20 8.20
CA HIS A 81 1.93 6.42 8.97
C HIS A 81 1.46 6.27 10.42
N GLN A 82 0.30 5.69 10.66
CA GLN A 82 -0.19 5.47 12.02
C GLN A 82 0.74 4.55 12.82
N ALA A 83 1.39 3.59 12.18
CA ALA A 83 2.40 2.72 12.79
C ALA A 83 3.74 3.42 13.09
N GLY A 84 3.85 4.74 12.83
CA GLY A 84 5.04 5.55 13.15
C GLY A 84 6.06 5.67 12.04
N TRP A 85 5.73 5.25 10.81
CA TRP A 85 6.67 5.25 9.67
C TRP A 85 6.28 6.23 8.58
N VAL A 86 7.25 6.70 7.81
CA VAL A 86 7.07 7.56 6.62
C VAL A 86 7.69 6.81 5.46
N HIS A 87 6.98 6.69 4.34
CA HIS A 87 7.43 5.95 3.17
C HIS A 87 8.56 6.67 2.43
N LYS A 88 8.45 8.01 2.32
CA LYS A 88 9.34 8.93 1.57
C LYS A 88 9.39 8.70 0.05
N SER A 89 8.44 7.92 -0.47
CA SER A 89 8.26 7.70 -1.90
C SER A 89 6.84 7.20 -2.19
N ALA A 90 5.85 7.68 -1.44
CA ALA A 90 4.47 7.30 -1.65
C ALA A 90 4.02 7.73 -3.06
N TYR A 91 3.64 6.74 -3.88
CA TYR A 91 3.21 6.94 -5.26
C TYR A 91 2.42 5.70 -5.73
N PRO A 92 1.47 5.82 -6.67
CA PRO A 92 0.72 4.67 -7.17
C PRO A 92 1.59 3.49 -7.61
N ARG A 93 2.68 3.71 -8.35
CA ARG A 93 3.62 2.64 -8.77
C ARG A 93 4.21 1.79 -7.62
N ASN A 94 4.21 2.33 -6.40
CA ASN A 94 4.70 1.65 -5.20
C ASN A 94 3.58 0.92 -4.45
N VAL A 95 2.43 0.74 -5.11
CA VAL A 95 1.37 -0.18 -4.69
C VAL A 95 1.27 -1.28 -5.76
N VAL A 96 1.20 -2.51 -5.29
CA VAL A 96 0.98 -3.69 -6.13
C VAL A 96 -0.33 -4.36 -5.77
N LEU A 97 -0.91 -5.06 -6.73
CA LEU A 97 -2.18 -5.76 -6.59
C LEU A 97 -2.07 -7.20 -7.10
N GLN A 98 -2.81 -8.10 -6.45
CA GLN A 98 -3.00 -9.47 -6.89
C GLN A 98 -4.46 -9.88 -6.76
N LYS A 99 -4.81 -11.00 -7.40
CA LYS A 99 -6.12 -11.63 -7.23
C LYS A 99 -6.34 -12.00 -5.77
N GLY A 100 -7.53 -11.73 -5.24
CA GLY A 100 -7.92 -12.09 -3.88
C GLY A 100 -9.28 -12.79 -3.82
N PRO A 101 -9.82 -13.00 -2.61
CA PRO A 101 -9.18 -12.69 -1.33
C PRO A 101 -8.02 -13.66 -1.02
N LEU A 102 -7.01 -13.21 -0.28
CA LEU A 102 -5.86 -14.06 0.06
C LEU A 102 -6.17 -15.17 1.06
N THR A 103 -7.34 -15.13 1.69
CA THR A 103 -7.91 -16.22 2.49
C THR A 103 -8.36 -17.40 1.64
N ALA A 104 -8.62 -17.19 0.34
CA ALA A 104 -8.96 -18.25 -0.61
C ALA A 104 -7.70 -18.90 -1.23
N PRO A 105 -7.78 -20.16 -1.66
CA PRO A 105 -6.72 -20.82 -2.44
C PRO A 105 -6.43 -20.08 -3.75
N PRO A 106 -5.19 -20.08 -4.28
CA PRO A 106 -4.82 -19.33 -5.48
C PRO A 106 -5.71 -19.55 -6.71
N ALA A 107 -6.23 -20.78 -6.88
CA ALA A 107 -7.10 -21.13 -8.00
C ALA A 107 -8.49 -20.47 -7.94
N GLU A 108 -8.94 -20.06 -6.75
CA GLU A 108 -10.25 -19.44 -6.50
C GLU A 108 -10.18 -17.91 -6.43
N ARG A 109 -8.97 -17.35 -6.43
CA ARG A 109 -8.76 -15.91 -6.35
C ARG A 109 -9.12 -15.23 -7.67
N THR A 110 -9.76 -14.07 -7.58
CA THR A 110 -10.18 -13.29 -8.75
C THR A 110 -9.82 -11.82 -8.60
N MET A 111 -9.98 -11.08 -9.70
CA MET A 111 -9.85 -9.63 -9.72
C MET A 111 -11.10 -8.90 -9.23
N ALA A 112 -12.18 -9.61 -8.88
CA ALA A 112 -13.39 -9.01 -8.33
C ALA A 112 -13.21 -8.59 -6.86
N ASP A 113 -12.24 -9.18 -6.16
CA ASP A 113 -11.89 -8.87 -4.78
C ASP A 113 -10.35 -8.82 -4.67
N PRO A 114 -9.70 -7.79 -5.25
CA PRO A 114 -8.24 -7.71 -5.31
C PRO A 114 -7.63 -7.50 -3.92
N SER A 115 -6.36 -7.82 -3.78
CA SER A 115 -5.60 -7.55 -2.54
C SER A 115 -4.36 -6.74 -2.85
N PHE A 116 -4.16 -5.64 -2.12
CA PHE A 116 -3.11 -4.68 -2.36
C PHE A 116 -1.96 -4.77 -1.35
N ARG A 117 -0.77 -4.31 -1.74
CA ARG A 117 0.40 -4.11 -0.87
C ARG A 117 1.16 -2.86 -1.26
N VAL A 118 1.72 -2.17 -0.28
CA VAL A 118 2.72 -1.12 -0.49
C VAL A 118 4.10 -1.76 -0.59
N ILE A 119 4.95 -1.30 -1.51
CA ILE A 119 6.30 -1.81 -1.75
C ILE A 119 7.33 -0.67 -1.83
N ASP A 120 8.61 -1.01 -1.96
CA ASP A 120 9.73 -0.06 -2.12
C ASP A 120 10.03 0.78 -0.86
N PHE A 121 10.29 0.09 0.25
CA PHE A 121 10.61 0.71 1.54
C PHE A 121 12.07 1.19 1.67
N GLY A 122 12.86 1.19 0.60
CA GLY A 122 14.30 1.53 0.65
C GLY A 122 14.59 2.96 1.15
N ARG A 123 13.59 3.84 1.09
CA ARG A 123 13.66 5.22 1.59
C ARG A 123 12.87 5.45 2.87
N SER A 124 12.13 4.45 3.34
CA SER A 124 11.26 4.59 4.48
C SER A 124 12.03 4.82 5.76
N LYS A 125 11.45 5.59 6.68
CA LYS A 125 12.04 5.88 7.98
C LYS A 125 10.98 5.91 9.07
N GLU A 126 11.38 5.54 10.28
CA GLU A 126 10.59 5.80 11.48
C GLU A 126 10.58 7.30 11.76
N ASP A 127 9.40 7.89 11.96
CA ASP A 127 9.24 9.28 12.35
C ASP A 127 9.25 9.39 13.87
N LYS A 128 10.44 9.67 14.40
CA LYS A 128 10.67 9.87 15.84
C LYS A 128 10.27 11.26 16.32
N SER A 129 9.74 12.12 15.46
CA SER A 129 9.31 13.47 15.87
C SER A 129 8.10 13.39 16.79
N SER A 130 8.11 14.16 17.87
CA SER A 130 6.97 14.25 18.79
C SER A 130 5.71 14.81 18.12
N ARG A 131 5.89 15.59 17.05
CA ARG A 131 4.82 16.27 16.32
C ARG A 131 4.32 15.52 15.09
N ALA A 132 4.96 14.41 14.71
CA ALA A 132 4.57 13.60 13.55
C ALA A 132 4.52 14.37 12.21
N GLU A 133 5.37 15.39 12.04
CA GLU A 133 5.24 16.36 10.94
C GLU A 133 5.45 15.72 9.57
N ASP A 134 6.43 14.81 9.46
CA ASP A 134 6.73 14.11 8.21
C ASP A 134 5.60 13.17 7.82
N ARG A 135 5.03 12.45 8.79
CA ARG A 135 3.87 11.57 8.59
C ARG A 135 2.64 12.34 8.18
N TRP A 136 2.38 13.48 8.83
CA TRP A 136 1.23 14.32 8.50
C TRP A 136 1.36 14.87 7.07
N ARG A 137 2.54 15.36 6.69
CA ARG A 137 2.80 15.90 5.35
C ARG A 137 2.63 14.83 4.27
N GLU A 138 3.29 13.67 4.40
CA GLU A 138 3.14 12.60 3.42
C GLU A 138 1.70 12.05 3.40
N SER A 139 0.97 12.08 4.52
CA SER A 139 -0.48 11.75 4.52
C SER A 139 -1.30 12.70 3.64
N GLN A 140 -1.00 14.00 3.64
CA GLN A 140 -1.68 14.95 2.74
C GLN A 140 -1.31 14.69 1.28
N ASP A 141 -0.04 14.41 1.01
CA ASP A 141 0.44 14.09 -0.33
C ASP A 141 -0.24 12.82 -0.87
N VAL A 142 -0.32 11.76 -0.06
CA VAL A 142 -1.05 10.51 -0.38
C VAL A 142 -2.52 10.79 -0.68
N LEU A 143 -3.21 11.55 0.17
CA LEU A 143 -4.62 11.85 -0.04
C LEU A 143 -4.85 12.62 -1.34
N SER A 144 -3.94 13.53 -1.69
CA SER A 144 -3.96 14.25 -2.96
C SER A 144 -3.71 13.31 -4.16
N LEU A 145 -2.67 12.47 -4.08
CA LEU A 145 -2.30 11.51 -5.13
C LEU A 145 -3.42 10.53 -5.47
N PHE A 146 -4.13 10.02 -4.47
CA PHE A 146 -5.25 9.10 -4.68
C PHE A 146 -6.61 9.82 -4.75
N GLY A 147 -6.64 11.15 -4.86
CA GLY A 147 -7.89 11.91 -5.02
C GLY A 147 -8.91 11.71 -3.89
N CYS A 148 -8.44 11.54 -2.65
CA CYS A 148 -9.27 11.14 -1.52
C CYS A 148 -9.53 12.27 -0.51
N GLY A 149 -10.55 12.09 0.34
CA GLY A 149 -10.88 13.04 1.41
C GLY A 149 -11.27 14.42 0.86
N GLN A 150 -10.55 15.47 1.29
CA GLN A 150 -10.75 16.84 0.81
C GLN A 150 -10.28 17.06 -0.64
N TYR A 151 -9.51 16.11 -1.19
CA TYR A 151 -8.96 16.17 -2.55
C TYR A 151 -9.82 15.41 -3.57
N LYS A 152 -11.01 14.92 -3.18
CA LYS A 152 -11.97 14.36 -4.13
C LYS A 152 -12.31 15.40 -5.19
N LYS A 153 -12.09 15.04 -6.47
CA LYS A 153 -12.50 15.87 -7.61
C LYS A 153 -14.01 16.12 -7.50
N GLN A 154 -14.45 17.38 -7.58
CA GLN A 154 -15.88 17.66 -7.62
C GLN A 154 -16.45 17.13 -8.93
N VAL A 155 -17.27 16.09 -8.85
CA VAL A 155 -18.08 15.65 -9.99
C VAL A 155 -19.07 16.78 -10.30
N LYS A 156 -19.05 17.30 -11.53
CA LYS A 156 -20.03 18.31 -11.94
C LYS A 156 -21.40 17.64 -11.91
N ARG A 157 -22.37 18.33 -11.31
CA ARG A 157 -23.75 17.84 -11.10
C ARG A 157 -24.49 17.44 -12.41
N GLY A 158 -23.93 17.77 -13.58
CA GLY A 158 -24.45 17.39 -14.90
C GLY A 158 -24.06 16.00 -15.40
N ASP A 159 -23.08 15.33 -14.79
CA ASP A 159 -22.61 14.01 -15.24
C ASP A 159 -23.31 12.84 -14.53
N LEU A 160 -24.03 13.11 -13.42
CA LEU A 160 -24.75 12.10 -12.64
C LEU A 160 -26.13 11.73 -13.21
N PHE A 161 -26.64 12.51 -14.16
CA PHE A 161 -27.89 12.22 -14.87
C PHE A 161 -27.73 12.61 -16.34
N PRO A 162 -27.17 11.73 -17.19
CA PRO A 162 -27.36 11.88 -18.63
C PRO A 162 -28.87 11.87 -18.89
N GLY A 163 -29.33 12.79 -19.73
CA GLY A 163 -30.73 13.22 -19.83
C GLY A 163 -31.78 12.10 -19.85
N GLN A 164 -32.95 12.44 -19.30
CA GLN A 164 -34.22 11.75 -19.50
C GLN A 164 -34.50 11.43 -20.97
#